data_AF-A0A7W8UMS5-F1
#
_entry.id   AF-A0A7W8UMS5-F1
#
_cell.length_a   1.000
_cell.length_b   1.000
_cell.length_c   1.000
_cell.angle_alpha   90.00
_cell.angle_beta   90.00
_cell.angle_gamma   90.00
#
_symmetry.space_group_name_H-M   'P 1'
#
loop_
_entity.id
_entity.type
_entity.pdbx_description
1 polymer ?
#
loop_
_entity_poly.entity_id
_entity_poly.type
_entity_poly.pdbx_seq_one_letter_code
_entity_poly.pdbx_strand_id
1 'polypeptide(L)'
;MHFLGVFAIGGLLAAAIFHVCMLLVFERLASKINKYGPNLVTKVGQGLPRIDPRSPLIPLRLKNQFQLYRQAWMLVIAILMMPLVFYMIAKAYNGF
;
A
#
# COMPACT_ATOMS: atom_id res chain seq x y z
N MET A 1 -6.08 -29.58 6.63
CA MET A 1 -5.44 -28.54 7.49
C MET A 1 -4.08 -28.06 6.97
N HIS A 2 -3.33 -28.86 6.17
CA HIS A 2 -2.01 -28.48 5.64
C HIS A 2 -2.04 -27.41 4.51
N PHE A 3 -3.02 -27.49 3.60
CA PHE A 3 -3.11 -26.57 2.44
C PHE A 3 -3.39 -25.11 2.83
N LEU A 4 -4.29 -24.89 3.79
CA LEU A 4 -4.66 -23.55 4.29
C LEU A 4 -3.48 -22.84 4.98
N GLY A 5 -2.66 -23.57 5.73
CA GLY A 5 -1.47 -23.00 6.39
C GLY A 5 -0.42 -22.55 5.39
N VAL A 6 -0.11 -23.38 4.38
CA VAL A 6 0.83 -23.04 3.31
C VAL A 6 0.33 -21.85 2.49
N PHE A 7 -0.98 -21.81 2.19
CA PHE A 7 -1.59 -20.69 1.46
C PHE A 7 -1.54 -19.38 2.26
N ALA A 8 -1.77 -19.42 3.57
CA ALA A 8 -1.70 -18.25 4.44
C ALA A 8 -0.27 -17.71 4.56
N ILE A 9 0.72 -18.60 4.73
CA ILE A 9 2.15 -18.22 4.80
C ILE A 9 2.61 -17.64 3.46
N GLY A 10 2.26 -18.28 2.35
CA GLY A 10 2.58 -17.77 1.01
C GLY A 10 1.94 -16.41 0.73
N GLY A 11 0.68 -16.21 1.15
CA GLY A 11 -0.03 -14.94 1.05
C GLY A 11 0.63 -13.83 1.88
N LEU A 12 1.03 -14.13 3.13
CA LEU A 12 1.76 -13.19 3.99
C LEU A 12 3.11 -12.79 3.39
N LEU A 13 3.85 -13.75 2.85
CA LEU A 13 5.14 -13.49 2.21
C LEU A 13 4.96 -12.60 0.97
N ALA A 14 3.98 -12.92 0.12
CA ALA A 14 3.64 -12.12 -1.05
C ALA A 14 3.20 -10.70 -0.67
N ALA A 15 2.42 -10.55 0.41
CA ALA A 15 2.01 -9.25 0.94
C ALA A 15 3.20 -8.41 1.39
N ALA A 16 4.13 -9.02 2.14
CA ALA A 16 5.32 -8.36 2.64
C ALA A 16 6.21 -7.88 1.48
N ILE A 17 6.44 -8.75 0.48
CA ILE A 17 7.21 -8.40 -0.72
C ILE A 17 6.52 -7.26 -1.47
N PHE A 18 5.21 -7.35 -1.71
CA PHE A 18 4.44 -6.31 -2.38
C PHE A 18 4.51 -4.97 -1.63
N HIS A 19 4.41 -5.00 -0.31
CA HIS A 19 4.50 -3.82 0.53
C HIS A 19 5.87 -3.13 0.41
N VAL A 20 6.96 -3.89 0.48
CA VAL A 20 8.33 -3.36 0.32
C VAL A 20 8.54 -2.82 -1.10
N CYS A 21 8.10 -3.54 -2.14
CA CYS A 21 8.18 -3.06 -3.52
C CYS A 21 7.42 -1.75 -3.73
N MET A 22 6.21 -1.63 -3.15
CA MET A 22 5.43 -0.39 -3.25
C MET A 22 6.09 0.77 -2.52
N LEU A 23 6.69 0.54 -1.34
CA LEU A 23 7.47 1.58 -0.65
C LEU A 23 8.62 2.10 -1.53
N LEU A 24 9.38 1.22 -2.19
CA LEU A 24 10.46 1.62 -3.09
C LEU A 24 9.94 2.43 -4.30
N VAL A 25 8.79 2.03 -4.87
CA VAL A 25 8.14 2.78 -5.96
C VAL A 25 7.72 4.16 -5.48
N PHE A 26 7.14 4.26 -4.29
CA PHE A 26 6.76 5.52 -3.68
C PHE A 26 7.95 6.44 -3.40
N GLU A 27 9.09 5.90 -2.96
CA GLU A 27 10.31 6.69 -2.79
C GLU A 27 10.88 7.21 -4.11
N ARG A 28 10.87 6.39 -5.17
CA ARG A 28 11.26 6.83 -6.52
C ARG A 28 10.35 7.93 -7.05
N LEU A 29 9.04 7.79 -6.86
CA LEU A 29 8.06 8.82 -7.20
C LEU A 29 8.29 10.11 -6.40
N ALA A 30 8.51 9.99 -5.09
CA ALA A 30 8.79 11.12 -4.23
C ALA A 30 10.07 11.87 -4.63
N SER A 31 11.15 11.14 -4.91
CA SER A 31 12.40 11.71 -5.44
C SER A 31 12.16 12.44 -6.77
N LYS A 32 11.38 11.86 -7.68
CA LYS A 32 11.04 12.48 -8.96
C LYS A 32 10.20 13.76 -8.80
N ILE A 33 9.31 13.79 -7.81
CA ILE A 33 8.48 14.96 -7.49
C ILE A 33 9.31 16.06 -6.82
N ASN A 34 10.23 15.71 -5.92
CA ASN A 34 11.12 16.67 -5.27
C ASN A 34 12.06 17.39 -6.26
N LYS A 35 12.29 16.85 -7.46
CA LYS A 35 12.99 17.57 -8.54
C LYS A 35 12.24 18.83 -9.03
N TYR A 36 10.92 18.88 -8.85
CA TYR A 36 10.08 20.02 -9.25
C TYR A 36 9.94 21.07 -8.14
N GLY A 37 10.39 20.75 -6.93
CA GLY A 37 10.39 21.66 -5.79
C GLY A 37 10.69 20.94 -4.49
N PRO A 38 11.49 21.54 -3.58
CA PRO A 38 11.78 20.95 -2.28
C PRO A 38 10.47 20.81 -1.45
N ASN A 39 10.36 19.75 -0.65
CA ASN A 39 9.23 19.48 0.26
C ASN A 39 7.84 19.33 -0.38
N LEU A 40 7.75 19.06 -1.69
CA LEU A 40 6.48 18.77 -2.35
C LEU A 40 5.87 17.42 -1.92
N VAL A 41 6.69 16.54 -1.35
CA VAL A 41 6.25 15.27 -0.75
C VAL A 41 6.55 15.29 0.74
N THR A 42 5.51 15.39 1.55
CA THR A 42 5.62 15.24 3.00
C THR A 42 5.52 13.76 3.37
N LYS A 43 6.58 13.19 3.96
CA LYS A 43 6.51 11.92 4.69
C LYS A 43 5.92 12.22 6.07
N VAL A 44 4.59 12.38 6.17
CA VAL A 44 3.93 12.65 7.46
C VAL A 44 3.91 11.34 8.26
N GLY A 45 4.93 11.08 9.07
CA GLY A 45 4.96 10.18 10.26
C GLY A 45 4.41 8.74 10.19
N GLN A 46 3.70 8.34 9.13
CA GLN A 46 2.86 7.15 9.00
C GLN A 46 3.39 6.20 7.91
N GLY A 47 4.63 6.38 7.46
CA GLY A 47 5.28 5.51 6.47
C GLY A 47 4.84 5.72 5.02
N LEU A 48 3.70 6.38 4.75
CA LEU A 48 3.24 6.69 3.38
C LEU A 48 3.58 8.13 2.98
N PRO A 49 4.20 8.34 1.81
CA PRO A 49 4.38 9.69 1.28
C PRO A 49 3.03 10.31 0.97
N ARG A 50 2.91 11.62 1.20
CA ARG A 50 1.71 12.39 0.88
C ARG A 50 2.14 13.59 0.03
N ILE A 51 1.50 13.71 -1.12
CA ILE A 51 1.69 14.84 -2.03
C ILE A 51 0.62 15.88 -1.75
N ASP A 52 0.97 17.16 -1.82
CA ASP A 52 -0.02 18.24 -1.85
C ASP A 52 -0.80 18.21 -3.19
N PRO A 53 -2.10 17.87 -3.19
CA PRO A 53 -2.90 17.82 -4.41
C PRO A 53 -3.05 19.18 -5.08
N ARG A 54 -2.89 20.29 -4.34
CA ARG A 54 -3.06 21.65 -4.86
C ARG A 54 -1.78 22.28 -5.39
N SER A 55 -0.62 21.63 -5.22
CA SER A 55 0.64 22.19 -5.71
C SER A 55 0.66 22.32 -7.24
N PRO A 56 0.82 23.53 -7.81
CA PRO A 56 0.87 23.73 -9.26
C PRO A 56 2.19 23.24 -9.87
N LEU A 57 3.22 23.03 -9.05
CA LEU A 57 4.57 22.63 -9.48
C LEU A 57 4.63 21.16 -9.92
N ILE A 58 3.67 20.34 -9.49
CA ILE A 58 3.70 18.89 -9.73
C ILE A 58 2.90 18.58 -11.01
N PRO A 59 3.55 17.95 -12.02
CA PRO A 59 2.86 17.51 -13.23
C PRO A 59 1.65 16.64 -12.93
N LEU A 60 0.52 16.91 -13.60
CA LEU A 60 -0.73 16.16 -13.42
C LEU A 60 -0.53 14.63 -13.58
N ARG A 61 0.36 14.23 -14.50
CA ARG A 61 0.73 12.83 -14.74
C ARG A 61 1.33 12.16 -13.49
N LEU A 62 2.21 12.85 -12.77
CA LEU A 62 2.83 12.31 -11.55
C LEU A 62 1.83 12.24 -10.39
N LYS A 63 0.92 13.22 -10.28
CA LYS A 63 -0.19 13.18 -9.31
C LYS A 63 -1.08 11.96 -9.55
N ASN A 64 -1.52 11.74 -10.79
CA ASN A 64 -2.37 10.62 -11.14
C ASN A 64 -1.67 9.28 -10.92
N GLN A 65 -0.39 9.15 -11.30
CA GLN A 65 0.39 7.95 -11.02
C GLN A 65 0.45 7.67 -9.52
N PHE A 66 0.76 8.67 -8.71
CA PHE A 66 0.85 8.49 -7.25
C PHE A 66 -0.49 8.06 -6.63
N GLN A 67 -1.61 8.67 -7.07
CA GLN A 67 -2.94 8.26 -6.63
C GLN A 67 -3.28 6.83 -7.05
N LEU A 68 -2.98 6.44 -8.28
CA LEU A 68 -3.19 5.08 -8.78
C LEU A 68 -2.39 4.06 -7.97
N TYR A 69 -1.11 4.31 -7.72
CA TYR A 69 -0.29 3.44 -6.88
C TYR A 69 -0.84 3.33 -5.46
N ARG A 70 -1.31 4.44 -4.88
CA ARG A 70 -1.91 4.43 -3.54
C ARG A 70 -3.22 3.63 -3.50
N GLN A 71 -4.08 3.77 -4.51
CA GLN A 71 -5.30 2.99 -4.63
C GLN A 71 -5.01 1.50 -4.83
N ALA A 72 -4.06 1.17 -5.70
CA ALA A 72 -3.63 -0.21 -5.90
C ALA A 72 -3.08 -0.83 -4.60
N TRP A 73 -2.27 -0.08 -3.86
CA TRP A 73 -1.74 -0.53 -2.57
C TRP A 73 -2.85 -0.79 -1.54
N MET A 74 -3.82 0.13 -1.39
CA MET A 74 -4.96 -0.05 -0.49
C MET A 74 -5.82 -1.25 -0.91
N LEU A 75 -6.04 -1.44 -2.21
CA LEU A 75 -6.86 -2.53 -2.75
C LEU A 75 -6.19 -3.89 -2.50
N VAL A 76 -4.88 -4.00 -2.73
CA VAL A 76 -4.15 -5.24 -2.43
C VAL A 76 -4.19 -5.56 -0.94
N ILE A 77 -3.97 -4.57 -0.07
CA ILE A 77 -4.09 -4.78 1.39
C ILE A 77 -5.51 -5.21 1.77
N ALA A 78 -6.54 -4.59 1.21
CA ALA A 78 -7.93 -4.95 1.49
C ALA A 78 -8.25 -6.40 1.08
N ILE A 79 -7.83 -6.81 -0.13
CA ILE A 79 -7.99 -8.19 -0.61
C ILE A 79 -7.25 -9.17 0.31
N LEU A 80 -6.06 -8.81 0.76
CA LEU A 80 -5.23 -9.69 1.58
C LEU A 80 -5.72 -9.81 3.02
N MET A 81 -6.33 -8.74 3.55
CA MET A 81 -6.94 -8.72 4.89
C MET A 81 -8.32 -9.40 4.90
N MET A 82 -9.04 -9.46 3.78
CA MET A 82 -10.38 -10.04 3.70
C MET A 82 -10.45 -11.50 4.21
N PRO A 83 -9.58 -12.43 3.77
CA PRO A 83 -9.55 -13.80 4.27
C PRO A 83 -9.29 -13.87 5.78
N LEU A 84 -8.40 -13.00 6.28
CA LEU A 84 -8.05 -12.94 7.70
C LEU A 84 -9.24 -12.47 8.54
N VAL A 85 -9.95 -11.43 8.07
CA VAL A 85 -11.17 -10.94 8.70
C VAL A 85 -12.27 -12.00 8.65
N PHE A 86 -12.45 -12.68 7.52
CA PHE A 86 -13.45 -13.74 7.36
C PHE A 86 -13.17 -14.93 8.29
N TYR A 87 -11.90 -15.33 8.41
CA TYR A 87 -11.45 -16.35 9.35
C TYR A 87 -11.71 -15.93 10.81
N MET A 88 -11.39 -14.69 11.18
CA MET A 88 -11.64 -14.16 12.53
C MET A 88 -13.14 -14.12 12.86
N ILE A 89 -13.99 -13.71 11.92
CA ILE A 89 -15.45 -13.72 12.07
C ILE A 89 -15.96 -15.15 12.20
N ALA A 90 -15.53 -16.06 11.32
CA ALA A 90 -15.94 -17.46 11.36
C ALA A 90 -15.51 -18.14 12.68
N LYS A 91 -14.30 -17.84 13.17
CA LYS A 91 -13.81 -18.31 14.47
C LYS A 91 -14.65 -17.73 15.62
N ALA A 92 -14.95 -16.44 15.60
CA ALA A 92 -15.76 -15.79 16.63
C ALA A 92 -17.21 -16.31 16.67
N TYR A 93 -17.80 -16.63 15.52
CA TYR A 93 -19.16 -17.19 15.43
C TYR A 93 -19.25 -18.69 15.75
N ASN A 94 -18.26 -19.48 15.33
CA ASN A 94 -18.30 -20.95 15.48
C ASN A 94 -17.60 -21.48 16.75
N GLY A 95 -17.00 -20.61 17.58
CA GLY A 95 -16.61 -20.96 18.95
C GLY A 95 -15.58 -22.09 19.12
N PHE A 96 -14.62 -22.22 18.20
CA PHE A 96 -13.46 -23.12 18.37
C PHE A 96 -12.23 -22.40 18.93
#